data_AF-A0A3D5KNU4-F1
#
_entry.id   AF-A0A3D5KNU4-F1
#
_cell.length_a   1.000
_cell.length_b   1.000
_cell.length_c   1.000
_cell.angle_alpha   90.00
_cell.angle_beta   90.00
_cell.angle_gamma   90.00
#
_symmetry.space_group_name_H-M   'P 1'
#
loop_
_entity.id
_entity.type
_entity.pdbx_description
1 polymer ?
#
loop_
_entity_poly.entity_id
_entity_poly.type
_entity_poly.pdbx_seq_one_letter_code
_entity_poly.pdbx_strand_id
1 'polypeptide(L)'
;MSENYQQEELTINLAKAHWVALGVFIFASIVFGIPYFLMWAKSNAISSHKNLLTDSGDYNTPLLLAIGLVGVVVHELLHGITWSLFARRGFKSIRFGVVWKYLSPYCHCNEALTVKQYIIGAIMPGVVLGILPLLLALVTGNMPLLLFGIIFTVAAT
;
A
#
# COMPACT_ATOMS: atom_id res chain seq x y z
N MET A 1 -37.81 -2.84 3.19
CA MET A 1 -37.10 -1.90 2.31
C MET A 1 -36.96 -2.55 0.96
N SER A 2 -38.06 -2.57 0.24
CA SER A 2 -38.21 -3.01 -1.14
C SER A 2 -38.79 -1.80 -1.85
N GLU A 3 -38.10 -1.32 -2.88
CA GLU A 3 -38.64 -0.70 -4.11
C GLU A 3 -37.60 0.23 -4.75
N ASN A 4 -37.12 -0.18 -5.95
CA ASN A 4 -36.41 0.60 -6.96
C ASN A 4 -34.89 0.87 -6.83
N TYR A 5 -34.09 -0.09 -6.34
CA TYR A 5 -32.63 -0.07 -6.57
C TYR A 5 -32.27 -0.90 -7.82
N GLN A 6 -31.61 -0.27 -8.79
CA GLN A 6 -30.95 -0.96 -9.90
C GLN A 6 -29.57 -1.39 -9.41
N GLN A 7 -29.33 -2.70 -9.35
CA GLN A 7 -28.01 -3.23 -9.02
C GLN A 7 -27.18 -3.32 -10.30
N GLU A 8 -26.13 -2.51 -10.39
CA GLU A 8 -25.17 -2.57 -11.48
C GLU A 8 -23.87 -3.19 -10.96
N GLU A 9 -23.39 -4.22 -11.65
CA GLU A 9 -22.09 -4.83 -11.35
C GLU A 9 -20.98 -3.98 -11.96
N LEU A 10 -20.13 -3.40 -11.11
CA LEU A 10 -18.99 -2.60 -11.53
C LEU A 10 -17.71 -3.41 -11.34
N THR A 11 -17.17 -3.95 -12.43
CA THR A 11 -15.86 -4.61 -12.44
C THR A 11 -14.90 -3.88 -13.37
N ILE A 12 -13.66 -3.71 -12.94
CA ILE A 12 -12.58 -3.30 -13.84
C ILE A 12 -11.91 -4.53 -14.43
N ASN A 13 -11.54 -4.46 -15.71
CA ASN A 13 -10.71 -5.51 -16.29
C ASN A 13 -9.27 -5.40 -15.75
N LEU A 14 -8.57 -6.53 -15.74
CA LEU A 14 -7.21 -6.61 -15.20
C LEU A 14 -6.23 -5.68 -15.94
N ALA A 15 -6.39 -5.53 -17.26
CA ALA A 15 -5.55 -4.67 -18.08
C ALA A 15 -5.65 -3.20 -17.66
N LYS A 16 -6.86 -2.68 -17.41
CA LYS A 16 -7.08 -1.31 -16.94
C LYS A 16 -6.49 -1.12 -15.55
N ALA A 17 -6.65 -2.10 -14.66
CA ALA A 17 -6.05 -2.06 -13.31
C ALA A 17 -4.52 -1.91 -13.39
N HIS A 18 -3.85 -2.69 -14.24
CA HIS A 18 -2.40 -2.58 -14.43
C HIS A 18 -1.95 -1.21 -14.95
N TRP A 19 -2.67 -0.62 -15.90
CA TRP A 19 -2.33 0.72 -16.40
C TRP A 19 -2.53 1.82 -15.36
N VAL A 20 -3.58 1.71 -14.54
CA VAL A 20 -3.80 2.63 -13.41
C VAL A 20 -2.66 2.51 -12.40
N ALA A 21 -2.31 1.29 -12.00
CA ALA A 21 -1.21 1.01 -11.08
C ALA A 21 0.13 1.56 -11.60
N LEU A 22 0.41 1.39 -12.90
CA LEU A 22 1.62 1.93 -13.52
C LEU A 22 1.64 3.47 -13.51
N GLY A 23 0.51 4.11 -13.80
CA GLY A 23 0.39 5.56 -13.74
C GLY A 23 0.66 6.10 -12.33
N VAL A 24 0.10 5.45 -11.31
CA VAL A 24 0.31 5.80 -9.90
C VAL A 24 1.75 5.55 -9.48
N PHE A 25 2.37 4.45 -9.94
CA PHE A 25 3.78 4.16 -9.67
C PHE A 25 4.70 5.26 -10.20
N ILE A 26 4.52 5.67 -11.46
CA ILE A 26 5.32 6.75 -12.06
C ILE A 26 5.09 8.05 -11.30
N PHE A 27 3.84 8.39 -11.01
CA PHE A 27 3.50 9.60 -10.28
C PHE A 27 4.15 9.63 -8.88
N ALA A 28 3.99 8.58 -8.09
CA ALA A 28 4.57 8.48 -6.76
C ALA A 28 6.11 8.51 -6.80
N SER A 29 6.72 7.84 -7.78
CA SER A 29 8.18 7.84 -7.97
C SER A 29 8.71 9.23 -8.32
N ILE A 30 7.98 10.02 -9.10
CA ILE A 30 8.35 11.40 -9.42
C ILE A 30 8.17 12.29 -8.19
N VAL A 31 6.98 12.25 -7.58
CA VAL A 31 6.61 13.17 -6.49
C VAL A 31 7.43 12.94 -5.23
N PHE A 32 7.77 11.70 -4.90
CA PHE A 32 8.52 11.38 -3.69
C PHE A 32 9.98 11.01 -3.98
N GLY A 33 10.25 10.31 -5.08
CA GLY A 33 11.61 9.90 -5.43
C GLY A 33 12.50 11.06 -5.84
N ILE A 34 12.03 12.01 -6.66
CA ILE A 34 12.87 13.15 -7.07
C ILE A 34 13.27 14.00 -5.85
N PRO A 35 12.34 14.47 -4.98
CA PRO A 35 12.74 15.22 -3.79
C PRO A 35 13.65 14.43 -2.87
N TYR A 36 13.39 13.13 -2.68
CA TYR A 36 14.25 12.26 -1.88
C TYR A 36 15.70 12.27 -2.39
N PHE A 37 15.91 12.06 -3.69
CA PHE A 37 17.25 12.07 -4.26
C PHE A 37 17.88 13.47 -4.21
N LEU A 38 17.13 14.55 -4.44
CA LEU A 38 17.67 15.90 -4.32
C LEU A 38 18.14 16.21 -2.89
N MET A 39 17.41 15.76 -1.87
CA MET A 39 17.75 15.99 -0.46
C MET A 39 18.89 15.09 0.02
N TRP A 40 18.91 13.81 -0.40
CA TRP A 40 19.76 12.79 0.21
C TRP A 40 20.85 12.24 -0.72
N ALA A 41 20.90 12.59 -2.01
CA ALA A 41 21.89 12.03 -2.95
C ALA A 41 23.34 12.19 -2.47
N LYS A 42 23.72 13.36 -1.94
CA LYS A 42 25.09 13.61 -1.47
C LYS A 42 25.40 12.83 -0.18
N SER A 43 24.46 12.80 0.77
CA SER A 43 24.61 12.06 2.04
C SER A 43 24.70 10.55 1.81
N ASN A 44 23.83 10.04 0.93
CA ASN A 44 23.80 8.63 0.57
C ASN A 44 25.04 8.25 -0.26
N ALA A 45 25.52 9.11 -1.17
CA ALA A 45 26.76 8.85 -1.89
C ALA A 45 27.98 8.77 -0.96
N ILE A 46 28.09 9.67 0.03
CA ILE A 46 29.18 9.68 1.02
C ILE A 46 29.10 8.44 1.92
N SER A 47 27.89 8.05 2.36
CA SER A 47 27.67 6.86 3.18
C SER A 47 27.94 5.57 2.41
N SER A 48 27.51 5.49 1.15
CA SER A 48 27.79 4.36 0.25
C SER A 48 29.28 4.19 -0.02
N HIS A 49 30.06 5.27 -0.09
CA HIS A 49 31.52 5.18 -0.26
C HIS A 49 32.23 4.70 1.02
N LYS A 50 31.71 5.01 2.21
CA LYS A 50 32.19 4.46 3.49
C LYS A 50 31.79 2.99 3.66
N ASN A 51 30.59 2.60 3.24
CA ASN A 51 30.12 1.22 3.34
C ASN A 51 30.81 0.30 2.33
N LEU A 52 31.19 0.78 1.14
CA LEU A 52 31.96 -0.02 0.16
C LEU A 52 33.36 -0.44 0.67
N LEU A 53 33.93 0.29 1.63
CA LEU A 53 35.25 -0.02 2.20
C LEU A 53 35.18 -0.77 3.54
N THR A 54 34.00 -0.87 4.16
CA THR A 54 33.88 -1.39 5.54
C THR A 54 32.68 -2.27 5.82
N ASP A 55 31.74 -2.47 4.89
CA ASP A 55 30.46 -3.09 5.26
C ASP A 55 29.86 -3.94 4.13
N SER A 56 29.78 -5.24 4.38
CA SER A 56 28.99 -6.18 3.58
C SER A 56 27.50 -5.86 3.75
N GLY A 57 27.01 -4.89 2.99
CA GLY A 57 25.59 -4.68 2.66
C GLY A 57 24.59 -4.93 3.81
N ASP A 58 24.53 -4.02 4.77
CA ASP A 58 23.68 -4.10 5.97
C ASP A 58 22.18 -3.79 5.70
N TYR A 59 21.62 -4.45 4.68
CA TYR A 59 20.20 -4.72 4.58
C TYR A 59 20.06 -6.24 4.48
N ASN A 60 19.74 -6.89 5.60
CA ASN A 60 19.49 -8.33 5.60
C ASN A 60 18.26 -8.58 4.70
N THR A 61 18.45 -8.89 3.42
CA THR A 61 17.38 -9.10 2.42
C THR A 61 16.21 -9.96 2.92
N PRO A 62 16.43 -11.04 3.71
CA PRO A 62 15.35 -11.77 4.38
C PRO A 62 14.46 -10.91 5.29
N LEU A 63 15.03 -9.96 6.04
CA LEU A 63 14.28 -9.06 6.92
C LEU A 63 13.39 -8.11 6.10
N LEU A 64 13.88 -7.56 5.00
CA LEU A 64 13.08 -6.70 4.12
C LEU A 64 11.91 -7.46 3.48
N LEU A 65 12.16 -8.70 3.04
CA LEU A 65 11.10 -9.58 2.54
C LEU A 65 10.07 -9.89 3.63
N ALA A 66 10.50 -10.20 4.85
CA ALA A 66 9.61 -10.44 5.98
C ALA A 66 8.75 -9.21 6.29
N ILE A 67 9.34 -8.00 6.30
CA ILE A 67 8.61 -6.74 6.49
C ILE A 67 7.58 -6.53 5.37
N GLY A 68 7.94 -6.81 4.11
CA GLY A 68 7.02 -6.72 2.98
C GLY A 68 5.82 -7.67 3.15
N LEU A 69 6.06 -8.93 3.51
CA LEU A 69 5.01 -9.92 3.75
C LEU A 69 4.09 -9.53 4.90
N VAL A 70 4.66 -9.05 6.02
CA VAL A 70 3.87 -8.51 7.14
C VAL A 70 3.07 -7.30 6.69
N GLY A 71 3.66 -6.42 5.88
CA GLY A 71 2.98 -5.26 5.30
C GLY A 71 1.75 -5.64 4.48
N VAL A 72 1.80 -6.74 3.72
CA VAL A 72 0.64 -7.25 2.97
C VAL A 72 -0.49 -7.70 3.91
N VAL A 73 -0.16 -8.39 5.00
CA VAL A 73 -1.16 -8.76 6.01
C VAL A 73 -1.76 -7.52 6.67
N VAL A 74 -0.93 -6.53 7.01
CA VAL A 74 -1.37 -5.26 7.59
C VAL A 74 -2.23 -4.47 6.61
N HIS A 75 -1.93 -4.54 5.30
CA HIS A 75 -2.69 -3.87 4.25
C HIS A 75 -4.15 -4.32 4.26
N GLU A 76 -4.37 -5.64 4.18
CA GLU A 76 -5.73 -6.17 4.26
C GLU A 76 -6.38 -5.85 5.61
N LEU A 77 -5.65 -5.98 6.70
CA LEU A 77 -6.18 -5.67 8.03
C LEU A 77 -6.66 -4.22 8.12
N LEU A 78 -5.96 -3.27 7.50
CA LEU A 78 -6.36 -1.86 7.47
C LEU A 78 -7.66 -1.65 6.68
N HIS A 79 -7.87 -2.34 5.55
CA HIS A 79 -9.18 -2.38 4.90
C HIS A 79 -10.26 -2.86 5.86
N GLY A 80 -10.03 -4.02 6.48
CA GLY A 80 -10.98 -4.67 7.38
C GLY A 80 -11.33 -3.83 8.60
N ILE A 81 -10.32 -3.28 9.30
CA ILE A 81 -10.52 -2.37 10.44
C ILE A 81 -11.38 -1.20 9.99
N THR A 82 -11.02 -0.54 8.89
CA THR A 82 -11.71 0.67 8.46
C THR A 82 -13.16 0.39 8.07
N TRP A 83 -13.43 -0.64 7.27
CA TRP A 83 -14.79 -1.02 6.91
C TRP A 83 -15.60 -1.53 8.12
N SER A 84 -14.95 -2.17 9.10
CA SER A 84 -15.63 -2.64 10.30
C SER A 84 -16.20 -1.50 11.14
N LEU A 85 -15.60 -0.30 11.10
CA LEU A 85 -16.13 0.89 11.78
C LEU A 85 -17.46 1.38 11.19
N PHE A 86 -17.74 1.03 9.93
CA PHE A 86 -18.96 1.39 9.23
C PHE A 86 -19.99 0.26 9.15
N ALA A 87 -19.57 -0.99 9.36
CA ALA A 87 -20.45 -2.16 9.35
C ALA A 87 -21.26 -2.26 10.64
N ARG A 88 -22.55 -2.59 10.55
CA ARG A 88 -23.46 -2.72 11.71
C ARG A 88 -23.01 -3.82 12.67
N ARG A 89 -22.51 -4.94 12.15
CA ARG A 89 -21.96 -6.04 12.97
C ARG A 89 -20.45 -5.93 13.19
N GLY A 90 -19.85 -4.79 12.86
CA GLY A 90 -18.42 -4.53 13.06
C GLY A 90 -17.54 -5.55 12.33
N PHE A 91 -16.49 -6.01 13.01
CA PHE A 91 -15.51 -6.94 12.45
C PHE A 91 -16.08 -8.31 12.08
N LYS A 92 -17.27 -8.69 12.61
CA LYS A 92 -17.97 -9.94 12.24
C LYS A 92 -18.41 -9.95 10.76
N SER A 93 -18.49 -8.78 10.14
CA SER A 93 -18.85 -8.62 8.73
C SER A 93 -17.65 -8.61 7.79
N ILE A 94 -16.43 -8.65 8.32
CA ILE A 94 -15.20 -8.67 7.53
C ILE A 94 -14.76 -10.11 7.27
N ARG A 95 -14.34 -10.37 6.04
CA ARG A 95 -13.76 -11.64 5.61
C ARG A 95 -12.43 -11.40 4.94
N PHE A 96 -11.44 -12.17 5.36
CA PHE A 96 -10.12 -12.22 4.77
C PHE A 96 -9.93 -13.55 4.06
N GLY A 97 -9.12 -13.55 3.00
CA GLY A 97 -8.70 -14.77 2.34
C GLY A 97 -7.52 -14.52 1.43
N VAL A 98 -7.11 -15.57 0.72
CA VAL A 98 -6.04 -15.52 -0.27
C VAL A 98 -6.50 -16.25 -1.52
N VAL A 99 -6.43 -15.58 -2.66
CA VAL A 99 -6.61 -16.22 -3.97
C VAL A 99 -5.26 -16.80 -4.38
N TRP A 100 -4.98 -18.04 -3.97
CA TRP A 100 -3.68 -18.72 -4.17
C TRP A 100 -3.19 -18.75 -5.61
N LYS A 101 -4.12 -18.80 -6.59
CA LYS A 101 -3.78 -18.74 -8.02
C LYS A 101 -3.03 -17.47 -8.42
N TYR A 102 -3.33 -16.35 -7.76
CA TYR A 102 -2.74 -15.04 -8.03
C TYR A 102 -1.87 -14.55 -6.87
N LEU A 103 -1.74 -15.33 -5.80
CA LEU A 103 -1.10 -14.95 -4.53
C LEU A 103 -1.60 -13.59 -4.02
N SER A 104 -2.88 -13.31 -4.26
CA SER A 104 -3.51 -12.04 -3.89
C SER A 104 -4.34 -12.26 -2.63
N PRO A 105 -3.89 -11.77 -1.47
CA PRO A 105 -4.78 -11.63 -0.34
C PRO A 105 -5.92 -10.68 -0.68
N TYR A 106 -7.05 -10.87 0.00
CA TYR A 106 -8.21 -9.99 -0.16
C TYR A 106 -8.92 -9.82 1.18
N CYS A 107 -9.57 -8.67 1.30
CA CYS A 107 -10.49 -8.32 2.35
C CYS A 107 -11.81 -7.83 1.72
N HIS A 108 -12.94 -8.26 2.25
CA HIS A 108 -14.25 -7.69 1.88
C HIS A 108 -15.20 -7.61 3.07
N CYS A 109 -16.22 -6.75 2.93
CA CYS A 109 -17.30 -6.59 3.89
C CYS A 109 -18.59 -7.26 3.36
N ASN A 110 -19.22 -8.12 4.17
CA ASN A 110 -20.49 -8.80 3.86
C ASN A 110 -21.74 -7.94 4.17
N GLU A 111 -21.56 -6.65 4.39
CA GLU A 111 -22.65 -5.69 4.58
C GLU A 111 -22.53 -4.57 3.56
N ALA A 112 -23.68 -4.07 3.11
CA ALA A 112 -23.73 -2.94 2.21
C ALA A 112 -23.16 -1.69 2.90
N LEU A 113 -22.12 -1.11 2.30
CA LEU A 113 -21.54 0.17 2.69
C LEU A 113 -21.98 1.25 1.71
N THR A 114 -22.07 2.49 2.18
CA THR A 114 -22.20 3.63 1.25
C THR A 114 -20.90 3.79 0.46
N VAL A 115 -20.98 4.37 -0.75
CA VAL A 115 -19.81 4.63 -1.61
C VAL A 115 -18.68 5.34 -0.84
N LYS A 116 -19.02 6.35 -0.03
CA LYS A 116 -18.02 7.10 0.76
C LYS A 116 -17.31 6.20 1.78
N GLN A 117 -18.05 5.37 2.50
CA GLN A 117 -17.48 4.44 3.49
C GLN A 117 -16.60 3.38 2.82
N TYR A 118 -17.02 2.88 1.66
CA TYR A 118 -16.24 1.96 0.86
C TYR A 118 -14.91 2.59 0.44
N ILE A 119 -14.95 3.80 -0.15
CA ILE A 119 -13.76 4.54 -0.57
C ILE A 119 -12.81 4.77 0.61
N ILE A 120 -13.31 5.20 1.77
CA ILE A 120 -12.46 5.45 2.95
C ILE A 120 -11.69 4.18 3.34
N GLY A 121 -12.37 3.04 3.42
CA GLY A 121 -11.68 1.78 3.72
C GLY A 121 -10.77 1.30 2.60
N ALA A 122 -11.08 1.58 1.33
CA ALA A 122 -10.23 1.26 0.20
C ALA A 122 -8.93 2.08 0.19
N ILE A 123 -8.97 3.39 0.50
CA ILE A 123 -7.77 4.23 0.48
C ILE A 123 -6.91 4.11 1.73
N MET A 124 -7.45 3.62 2.85
CA MET A 124 -6.78 3.65 4.15
C MET A 124 -5.40 2.95 4.13
N PRO A 125 -5.24 1.75 3.56
CA PRO A 125 -3.92 1.12 3.49
C PRO A 125 -2.91 1.94 2.70
N GLY A 126 -3.33 2.56 1.59
CA GLY A 126 -2.48 3.44 0.79
C GLY A 126 -2.02 4.69 1.56
N VAL A 127 -2.85 5.22 2.46
CA VAL A 127 -2.47 6.33 3.33
C VAL A 127 -1.46 5.87 4.40
N VAL A 128 -1.78 4.79 5.11
CA VAL A 128 -0.99 4.34 6.28
C VAL A 128 0.32 3.66 5.90
N LEU A 129 0.30 2.77 4.93
CA LEU A 129 1.48 2.01 4.49
C LEU A 129 2.17 2.64 3.28
N GLY A 130 1.50 3.51 2.55
CA GLY A 130 2.08 4.23 1.42
C GLY A 130 2.55 5.63 1.81
N ILE A 131 1.61 6.57 1.91
CA ILE A 131 1.92 8.00 2.06
C ILE A 131 2.70 8.32 3.34
N LEU A 132 2.32 7.75 4.49
CA LEU A 132 3.06 8.02 5.74
C LEU A 132 4.53 7.56 5.67
N PRO A 133 4.85 6.31 5.26
CA PRO A 133 6.23 5.89 5.00
C PRO A 133 6.98 6.76 3.99
N LEU A 134 6.33 7.21 2.91
CA LEU A 134 6.95 8.11 1.93
C LEU A 134 7.39 9.44 2.57
N LEU A 135 6.52 10.06 3.37
CA LEU A 135 6.85 11.29 4.09
C LEU A 135 7.97 11.08 5.10
N LEU A 136 7.94 9.96 5.84
CA LEU A 136 9.01 9.61 6.77
C LEU A 136 10.34 9.35 6.05
N ALA A 137 10.32 8.72 4.88
CA ALA A 137 11.52 8.47 4.08
C ALA A 137 12.16 9.78 3.61
N LEU A 138 11.36 10.78 3.22
CA LEU A 138 11.85 12.11 2.87
C LEU A 138 12.56 12.81 4.04
N VAL A 139 12.05 12.65 5.26
CA VAL A 139 12.64 13.26 6.46
C VAL A 139 13.86 12.50 6.97
N THR A 140 13.89 11.19 6.79
CA THR A 140 14.92 10.32 7.38
C THR A 140 16.03 9.92 6.42
N GLY A 141 15.84 10.06 5.10
CA GLY A 141 16.77 9.56 4.10
C GLY A 141 16.81 8.02 4.03
N ASN A 142 15.73 7.35 4.46
CA ASN A 142 15.67 5.88 4.49
C ASN A 142 15.16 5.32 3.14
N MET A 143 16.07 4.76 2.34
CA MET A 143 15.76 4.25 1.00
C MET A 143 14.81 3.03 1.01
N PRO A 144 15.01 2.00 1.86
CA PRO A 144 14.02 0.92 1.99
C PRO A 144 12.61 1.42 2.33
N LEU A 145 12.50 2.42 3.20
CA LEU A 145 11.20 2.99 3.59
C LEU A 145 10.54 3.75 2.43
N LEU A 146 11.32 4.45 1.59
CA LEU A 146 10.83 5.06 0.36
C LEU A 146 10.23 4.00 -0.57
N LEU A 147 10.99 2.92 -0.83
CA LEU A 147 10.55 1.83 -1.71
C LEU A 147 9.30 1.13 -1.16
N PHE A 148 9.28 0.85 0.14
CA PHE A 148 8.11 0.31 0.84
C PHE A 148 6.88 1.20 0.62
N GLY A 149 7.02 2.51 0.86
CA GLY A 149 5.94 3.47 0.66
C GLY A 149 5.43 3.51 -0.78
N ILE A 150 6.32 3.53 -1.78
CA ILE A 150 5.92 3.52 -3.20
C ILE A 150 5.12 2.26 -3.51
N ILE A 151 5.62 1.09 -3.10
CA ILE A 151 4.97 -0.21 -3.36
C ILE A 151 3.57 -0.24 -2.75
N PHE A 152 3.41 0.17 -1.49
CA PHE A 152 2.10 0.13 -0.82
C PHE A 152 1.13 1.24 -1.27
N THR A 153 1.63 2.36 -1.80
CA THR A 153 0.78 3.34 -2.51
C THR A 153 0.20 2.75 -3.78
N VAL A 154 1.00 2.01 -4.57
CA VAL A 154 0.54 1.36 -5.80
C VAL A 154 -0.35 0.15 -5.50
N ALA A 155 -0.06 -0.61 -4.45
CA ALA A 155 -0.90 -1.74 -4.04
C ALA A 155 -2.33 -1.34 -3.66
N ALA A 156 -2.56 -0.07 -3.31
CA ALA A 156 -3.86 0.45 -2.93
C ALA A 156 -4.74 0.91 -4.11
N THR A 157 -4.33 0.67 -5.37
CA THR A 157 -5.01 1.17 -6.59
C THR A 157 -5.67 0.10 -7.44
#